data_AF-A0A4S8RXN9-F1
#
_entry.id   AF-A0A4S8RXN9-F1
#
_cell.length_a   1.000
_cell.length_b   1.000
_cell.length_c   1.000
_cell.angle_alpha   90.00
_cell.angle_beta   90.00
_cell.angle_gamma   90.00
#
_symmetry.space_group_name_H-M   'P 1'
#
loop_
_entity.id
_entity.type
_entity.pdbx_description
1 polymer ?
#
loop_
_entity_poly.entity_id
_entity_poly.type
_entity_poly.pdbx_seq_one_letter_code
_entity_poly.pdbx_strand_id
1 'polypeptide(L)'
;MVQEIYLFLKEQYYLPLYLVTWIVSVFTYRKYFDTALKYFPMFIAYTFFTELLGYFIKYHEDFQFFSDERYSWRNIIIYNIYQVVTFLFFCRIYLKTIQSKLYKKWIRYGVIAMLLGYIINIIFKNPFYEGLYYADIFGSWVLLMCIIFYFKEKKQEKNPYPQKQNLLFWISLGSFIFYLLVPYILLIGNTSANLWFYLHLRTVLLLLILVMYSCFIIGFLVGKRKAFR
;
A
#
# COMPACT_ATOMS: atom_id res chain seq x y z
N MET A 1 22.53 23.21 -5.88
CA MET A 1 21.29 22.98 -6.66
C MET A 1 21.29 21.68 -7.47
N VAL A 2 22.04 21.53 -8.58
CA VAL A 2 21.96 20.30 -9.43
C VAL A 2 22.42 19.03 -8.69
N GLN A 3 23.49 19.14 -7.90
CA GLN A 3 24.04 18.01 -7.13
C GLN A 3 23.13 17.59 -5.97
N GLU A 4 22.44 18.54 -5.32
CA GLU A 4 21.44 18.29 -4.27
C GLU A 4 20.20 17.61 -4.84
N ILE A 5 19.72 18.06 -6.01
CA ILE A 5 18.62 17.43 -6.73
C ILE A 5 18.99 15.98 -7.11
N TYR A 6 20.21 15.75 -7.58
CA TYR A 6 20.68 14.40 -7.91
C TYR A 6 20.72 13.48 -6.69
N LEU A 7 21.25 13.96 -5.55
CA LEU A 7 21.27 13.21 -4.29
C LEU A 7 19.86 12.90 -3.79
N PHE A 8 18.96 13.88 -3.82
CA PHE A 8 17.56 13.69 -3.45
C PHE A 8 16.88 12.63 -4.33
N LEU A 9 17.05 12.73 -5.65
CA LEU A 9 16.49 11.75 -6.59
C LEU A 9 17.07 10.35 -6.36
N LYS A 10 18.36 10.23 -6.00
CA LYS A 10 19.00 8.94 -5.73
C LYS A 10 18.51 8.31 -4.43
N GLU A 11 18.33 9.10 -3.37
CA GLU A 11 17.98 8.58 -2.04
C GLU A 11 16.48 8.46 -1.79
N GLN A 12 15.68 9.27 -2.51
CA GLN A 12 14.24 9.43 -2.30
C GLN A 12 13.44 9.18 -3.59
N TYR A 13 13.95 8.38 -4.52
CA TYR A 13 13.30 8.11 -5.82
C TYR A 13 11.84 7.61 -5.73
N TYR A 14 11.45 7.04 -4.59
CA TYR A 14 10.08 6.59 -4.35
C TYR A 14 9.08 7.76 -4.31
N LEU A 15 9.48 8.96 -3.86
CA LEU A 15 8.63 10.16 -3.85
C LEU A 15 8.25 10.62 -5.27
N PRO A 16 9.21 10.86 -6.19
CA PRO A 16 8.90 11.11 -7.60
C PRO A 16 8.07 9.98 -8.23
N LEU A 17 8.33 8.72 -7.88
CA LEU A 17 7.58 7.59 -8.40
C LEU A 17 6.10 7.64 -7.99
N TYR A 18 5.79 7.98 -6.74
CA TYR A 18 4.41 8.18 -6.29
C TYR A 18 3.75 9.35 -7.01
N LEU A 19 4.46 10.46 -7.18
CA LEU A 19 3.97 11.63 -7.91
C LEU A 19 3.64 11.28 -9.37
N VAL A 20 4.55 10.60 -10.07
CA VAL A 20 4.34 10.15 -11.46
C VAL A 20 3.16 9.20 -11.54
N THR A 21 3.07 8.23 -10.63
CA THR A 21 1.94 7.28 -10.59
C THR A 21 0.62 8.02 -10.38
N TRP A 22 0.58 9.00 -9.47
CA TRP A 22 -0.60 9.81 -9.23
C TRP A 22 -1.01 10.59 -10.49
N ILE A 23 -0.07 11.28 -11.13
CA ILE A 23 -0.29 12.03 -12.37
C ILE A 23 -0.85 11.12 -13.48
N VAL A 24 -0.23 9.95 -13.71
CA VAL A 24 -0.71 8.95 -14.68
C VAL A 24 -2.11 8.46 -14.32
N SER A 25 -2.40 8.25 -13.04
CA SER A 25 -3.73 7.83 -12.59
C SER A 25 -4.79 8.88 -12.94
N VAL A 26 -4.52 10.17 -12.71
CA VAL A 26 -5.44 11.28 -13.00
C VAL A 26 -5.66 11.43 -14.51
N PHE A 27 -4.58 11.39 -15.31
CA PHE A 27 -4.71 11.48 -16.77
C PHE A 27 -5.51 10.32 -17.38
N THR A 28 -5.40 9.12 -16.80
CA THR A 28 -6.12 7.93 -17.26
C THR A 28 -7.48 7.74 -16.59
N TYR A 29 -7.92 8.68 -15.74
CA TYR A 29 -9.11 8.54 -14.89
C TYR A 29 -10.39 8.21 -15.65
N ARG A 30 -10.56 8.77 -16.86
CA ARG A 30 -11.70 8.50 -17.76
C ARG A 30 -11.90 7.01 -18.07
N LYS A 31 -10.86 6.18 -17.90
CA LYS A 31 -10.92 4.73 -18.18
C LYS A 31 -11.57 3.91 -17.05
N TYR A 32 -11.67 4.43 -15.82
CA TYR A 32 -12.10 3.64 -14.67
C TYR A 32 -12.91 4.41 -13.61
N PHE A 33 -13.31 5.65 -13.89
CA PHE A 33 -14.10 6.50 -12.98
C PHE A 33 -15.44 5.87 -12.54
N ASP A 34 -16.01 4.95 -13.31
CA ASP A 34 -17.26 4.24 -13.04
C ASP A 34 -17.06 2.86 -12.38
N THR A 35 -15.82 2.52 -12.01
CA THR A 35 -15.46 1.22 -11.45
C THR A 35 -15.25 1.28 -9.93
N ALA A 36 -14.98 0.13 -9.30
CA ALA A 36 -14.60 0.07 -7.89
C ALA A 36 -13.34 0.90 -7.56
N LEU A 37 -12.50 1.19 -8.56
CA LEU A 37 -11.24 1.93 -8.42
C LEU A 37 -11.37 3.44 -8.59
N LYS A 38 -12.58 4.00 -8.64
CA LYS A 38 -12.79 5.44 -8.82
C LYS A 38 -12.10 6.34 -7.79
N TYR A 39 -11.76 5.81 -6.61
CA TYR A 39 -11.04 6.54 -5.56
C TYR A 39 -9.55 6.19 -5.49
N PHE A 40 -9.03 5.36 -6.40
CA PHE A 40 -7.64 4.94 -6.40
C PHE A 40 -6.65 6.10 -6.63
N PRO A 41 -6.92 7.10 -7.49
CA PRO A 41 -6.08 8.31 -7.56
C PRO A 41 -5.98 9.07 -6.24
N MET A 42 -7.10 9.16 -5.51
CA MET A 42 -7.13 9.82 -4.21
C MET A 42 -6.33 9.02 -3.17
N PHE A 43 -6.37 7.69 -3.25
CA PHE A 43 -5.52 6.82 -2.42
C PHE A 43 -4.03 7.01 -2.75
N ILE A 44 -3.64 7.07 -4.03
CA ILE A 44 -2.25 7.31 -4.42
C ILE A 44 -1.79 8.71 -3.98
N ALA A 45 -2.64 9.73 -4.13
CA ALA A 45 -2.36 11.06 -3.58
C ALA A 45 -2.15 11.01 -2.08
N TYR A 46 -3.03 10.31 -1.35
CA TYR A 46 -2.90 10.12 0.09
C TYR A 46 -1.57 9.46 0.46
N THR A 47 -1.13 8.42 -0.26
CA THR A 47 0.21 7.84 -0.07
C THR A 47 1.31 8.86 -0.34
N PHE A 48 1.26 9.57 -1.47
CA PHE A 48 2.27 10.57 -1.82
C PHE A 48 2.40 11.64 -0.74
N PHE A 49 1.29 12.23 -0.28
CA PHE A 49 1.30 13.25 0.76
C PHE A 49 1.71 12.69 2.12
N THR A 50 1.36 11.46 2.45
CA THR A 50 1.81 10.80 3.68
C THR A 50 3.33 10.65 3.71
N GLU A 51 3.91 10.24 2.58
CA GLU A 51 5.36 10.02 2.47
C GLU A 51 6.13 11.34 2.35
N LEU A 52 5.54 12.34 1.67
CA LEU A 52 6.07 13.70 1.62
C LEU A 52 6.08 14.33 3.02
N LEU A 53 5.01 14.16 3.79
CA LEU A 53 4.92 14.60 5.17
C LEU A 53 5.96 13.86 6.04
N GLY A 54 6.09 12.55 5.89
CA GLY A 54 7.12 11.75 6.58
C GLY A 54 8.54 12.23 6.28
N TYR A 55 8.82 12.60 5.02
CA TYR A 55 10.07 13.25 4.62
C TYR A 55 10.24 14.59 5.34
N PHE A 56 9.25 15.47 5.29
CA PHE A 56 9.39 16.80 5.89
C PHE A 56 9.66 16.74 7.39
N ILE A 57 8.95 15.91 8.13
CA ILE A 57 9.15 15.78 9.58
C ILE A 57 10.54 15.23 9.91
N LYS A 58 11.08 14.35 9.06
CA LYS A 58 12.41 13.79 9.28
C LYS A 58 13.54 14.81 9.06
N TYR A 59 13.36 15.75 8.12
CA TYR A 59 14.41 16.66 7.68
C TYR A 59 14.18 18.13 8.07
N HIS A 60 13.02 18.47 8.63
CA HIS A 60 12.67 19.82 9.06
C HIS A 60 12.03 19.78 10.46
N GLU A 61 12.65 20.49 11.40
CA GLU A 61 12.25 20.53 12.82
C GLU A 61 10.86 21.17 13.00
N ASP A 62 10.49 22.15 12.15
CA ASP A 62 9.21 22.86 12.20
C ASP A 62 7.97 21.96 12.03
N PHE A 63 8.16 20.76 11.45
CA PHE A 63 7.07 19.81 11.19
C PHE A 63 6.96 18.70 12.24
N GLN A 64 7.83 18.69 13.27
CA GLN A 64 7.82 17.63 14.28
C GLN A 64 6.54 17.66 15.14
N PHE A 65 5.87 16.51 15.24
CA PHE A 65 4.65 16.36 16.03
C PHE A 65 4.91 16.30 17.55
N PHE A 66 6.14 16.02 17.96
CA PHE A 66 6.52 15.85 19.36
C PHE A 66 7.74 16.71 19.68
N SER A 67 7.67 17.44 20.79
CA SER A 67 8.73 18.31 21.30
C SER A 67 9.82 17.57 22.10
N ASP A 68 9.61 16.28 22.43
CA ASP A 68 10.63 15.46 23.10
C ASP A 68 11.59 14.87 22.05
N GLU A 69 12.87 15.24 22.14
CA GLU A 69 13.95 14.83 21.22
C GLU A 69 14.05 13.30 21.05
N ARG A 70 13.61 12.52 22.04
CA ARG A 70 13.61 11.03 21.97
C ARG A 70 12.63 10.47 20.94
N TYR A 71 11.58 11.23 20.60
CA TYR A 71 10.50 10.84 19.69
C TYR A 71 10.34 11.74 18.46
N SER A 72 11.11 12.83 18.38
CA SER A 72 11.16 13.83 17.30
C SER A 72 11.22 13.25 15.87
N TRP A 73 11.86 12.08 15.72
CA TRP A 73 12.08 11.37 14.46
C TRP A 73 11.01 10.31 14.13
N ARG A 74 10.02 10.09 15.01
CA ARG A 74 9.04 8.98 14.91
C ARG A 74 7.66 9.46 14.46
N ASN A 75 7.41 9.36 13.15
CA ASN A 75 6.07 9.56 12.55
C ASN A 75 5.20 8.31 12.55
N ILE A 76 5.44 7.45 13.54
CA ILE A 76 4.93 6.09 13.55
C ILE A 76 3.41 6.07 13.60
N ILE A 77 2.78 7.03 14.27
CA ILE A 77 1.32 7.16 14.28
C ILE A 77 0.74 7.38 12.88
N ILE A 78 1.36 8.22 12.06
CA ILE A 78 0.89 8.54 10.71
C ILE A 78 0.93 7.26 9.87
N TYR A 79 2.02 6.51 9.98
CA TYR A 79 2.19 5.25 9.29
C TYR A 79 1.23 4.16 9.80
N ASN A 80 0.96 4.08 11.11
CA ASN A 80 -0.03 3.17 11.68
C ASN A 80 -1.44 3.45 11.13
N ILE A 81 -1.85 4.72 11.11
CA ILE A 81 -3.15 5.12 10.51
C ILE A 81 -3.18 4.81 9.02
N TYR A 82 -2.09 5.15 8.31
CA TYR A 82 -1.93 4.89 6.89
C TYR A 82 -2.10 3.40 6.55
N GLN A 83 -1.53 2.48 7.35
CA GLN A 83 -1.69 1.05 7.12
C GLN A 83 -3.14 0.59 7.27
N VAL A 84 -3.82 1.00 8.34
CA VAL A 84 -5.24 0.67 8.55
C VAL A 84 -6.10 1.16 7.39
N VAL A 85 -5.93 2.43 7.00
CA VAL A 85 -6.64 3.03 5.86
C VAL A 85 -6.37 2.25 4.58
N THR A 86 -5.11 1.87 4.35
CA THR A 86 -4.70 1.11 3.17
C THR A 86 -5.38 -0.26 3.09
N PHE A 87 -5.35 -1.04 4.16
CA PHE A 87 -5.99 -2.36 4.17
C PHE A 87 -7.51 -2.24 3.99
N LEU A 88 -8.16 -1.29 4.66
CA LEU A 88 -9.59 -1.05 4.51
C LEU A 88 -9.96 -0.62 3.09
N PHE A 89 -9.15 0.25 2.48
CA PHE A 89 -9.34 0.72 1.12
C PHE A 89 -9.32 -0.44 0.11
N PHE A 90 -8.28 -1.29 0.16
CA PHE A 90 -8.19 -2.43 -0.75
C PHE A 90 -9.26 -3.49 -0.48
N CYS A 91 -9.53 -3.83 0.78
CA CYS A 91 -10.60 -4.78 1.12
C CYS A 91 -11.96 -4.31 0.57
N ARG A 92 -12.24 -3.00 0.64
CA ARG A 92 -13.46 -2.40 0.07
C ARG A 92 -13.51 -2.54 -1.45
N ILE A 93 -12.40 -2.38 -2.16
CA ILE A 93 -12.34 -2.60 -3.62
C ILE A 93 -12.70 -4.05 -3.95
N TYR A 94 -12.10 -5.02 -3.25
CA TYR A 94 -12.37 -6.43 -3.49
C TYR A 94 -13.81 -6.81 -3.16
N LEU A 95 -14.37 -6.31 -2.06
CA LEU A 95 -15.78 -6.52 -1.70
C LEU A 95 -16.77 -6.00 -2.75
N LYS A 96 -16.43 -4.90 -3.44
CA LYS A 96 -17.25 -4.35 -4.52
C LYS A 96 -17.10 -5.09 -5.84
N THR A 97 -15.95 -5.73 -6.08
CA THR A 97 -15.62 -6.31 -7.39
C THR A 97 -15.97 -7.79 -7.47
N ILE A 98 -15.70 -8.55 -6.41
CA ILE A 98 -16.06 -9.97 -6.28
C ILE A 98 -17.59 -10.09 -6.36
N GLN A 99 -18.10 -11.18 -6.93
CA GLN A 99 -19.52 -11.49 -7.05
C GLN A 99 -19.94 -12.63 -6.13
N SER A 100 -19.05 -13.60 -5.88
CA SER A 100 -19.30 -14.73 -4.99
C SER A 100 -19.72 -14.27 -3.59
N LYS A 101 -20.94 -14.64 -3.19
CA LYS A 101 -21.47 -14.35 -1.84
C LYS A 101 -20.62 -14.98 -0.75
N LEU A 102 -20.08 -16.18 -1.01
CA LEU A 102 -19.18 -16.88 -0.09
C LEU A 102 -17.88 -16.10 0.13
N TYR A 103 -17.21 -15.68 -0.95
CA TYR A 103 -15.97 -14.90 -0.85
C TYR A 103 -16.19 -13.55 -0.18
N LYS A 104 -17.30 -12.85 -0.49
CA LYS A 104 -17.68 -11.62 0.22
C LYS A 104 -17.85 -11.84 1.73
N LYS A 105 -18.49 -12.93 2.13
CA LYS A 105 -18.69 -13.28 3.54
C LYS A 105 -17.35 -13.46 4.25
N TRP A 106 -16.44 -14.24 3.65
CA TRP A 106 -15.08 -14.43 4.20
C TRP A 106 -14.27 -13.14 4.26
N ILE A 107 -14.34 -12.27 3.26
CA ILE A 107 -13.65 -10.98 3.29
C ILE A 107 -14.19 -10.10 4.41
N ARG A 108 -15.51 -10.06 4.63
CA ARG A 108 -16.09 -9.29 5.75
C ARG A 108 -15.60 -9.79 7.11
N TYR A 109 -15.57 -11.11 7.31
CA TYR A 109 -15.00 -11.69 8.53
C TYR A 109 -13.50 -11.38 8.67
N GLY A 110 -12.74 -11.44 7.58
CA GLY A 110 -11.34 -11.05 7.57
C GLY A 110 -11.13 -9.59 7.97
N VAL A 111 -11.96 -8.66 7.47
CA VAL A 111 -11.90 -7.24 7.84
C VAL A 111 -12.22 -7.04 9.33
N ILE A 112 -13.26 -7.70 9.86
CA ILE A 112 -13.61 -7.61 11.28
C ILE A 112 -12.47 -8.16 12.14
N ALA A 113 -11.94 -9.34 11.80
CA ALA A 113 -10.82 -9.94 12.50
C ALA A 113 -9.58 -9.04 12.45
N MET A 114 -9.30 -8.41 11.31
CA MET A 114 -8.18 -7.49 11.14
C MET A 114 -8.31 -6.29 12.08
N LEU A 115 -9.48 -5.65 12.11
CA LEU A 115 -9.72 -4.50 13.00
C LEU A 115 -9.61 -4.88 14.48
N LEU A 116 -10.12 -6.05 14.87
CA LEU A 116 -9.90 -6.59 16.22
C LEU A 116 -8.41 -6.80 16.50
N GLY A 117 -7.63 -7.30 15.54
CA GLY A 117 -6.18 -7.44 15.66
C GLY A 117 -5.47 -6.11 15.93
N TYR A 118 -5.87 -5.03 15.25
CA TYR A 118 -5.35 -3.68 15.54
C TYR A 118 -5.74 -3.19 16.93
N ILE A 119 -7.00 -3.36 17.34
CA ILE A 119 -7.48 -2.98 18.67
C ILE A 119 -6.69 -3.70 19.76
N ILE A 120 -6.52 -5.03 19.62
CA ILE A 120 -5.76 -5.85 20.56
C ILE A 120 -4.30 -5.36 20.62
N ASN A 121 -3.67 -5.08 19.49
CA ASN A 121 -2.29 -4.62 19.45
C ASN A 121 -2.10 -3.26 20.16
N ILE A 122 -3.06 -2.34 20.01
CA ILE A 122 -3.07 -1.03 20.70
C ILE A 122 -3.15 -1.18 22.23
N ILE A 123 -3.77 -2.26 22.75
CA ILE A 123 -3.81 -2.52 24.19
C ILE A 123 -2.41 -2.86 24.74
N PHE A 124 -1.58 -3.53 23.94
CA PHE A 124 -0.24 -3.96 24.35
C PHE A 124 0.87 -2.97 23.97
N LYS A 125 0.66 -2.16 22.94
CA LYS A 125 1.65 -1.23 22.39
C LYS A 125 1.06 0.15 22.23
N ASN A 126 1.83 1.18 22.58
CA ASN A 126 1.42 2.56 22.37
C ASN A 126 1.60 2.93 20.87
N PRO A 127 0.50 3.14 20.12
CA PRO A 127 0.56 3.38 18.67
C PRO A 127 1.15 4.74 18.30
N PHE A 128 1.35 5.63 19.28
CA PHE A 128 2.05 6.91 19.07
C PHE A 128 3.56 6.70 18.89
N TYR A 129 4.13 5.66 19.52
CA TYR A 129 5.58 5.46 19.59
C TYR A 129 6.06 4.16 18.94
N GLU A 130 5.17 3.20 18.71
CA GLU A 130 5.49 1.88 18.19
C GLU A 130 4.65 1.49 16.98
N GLY A 131 5.30 0.87 16.00
CA GLY A 131 4.64 0.33 14.83
C GLY A 131 3.80 -0.90 15.20
N LEU A 132 2.61 -1.01 14.62
CA LEU A 132 1.68 -2.11 14.88
C LEU A 132 1.96 -3.34 13.99
N TYR A 133 3.24 -3.72 13.84
CA TYR A 133 3.72 -4.69 12.85
C TYR A 133 3.00 -6.06 12.87
N TYR A 134 2.63 -6.57 14.05
CA TYR A 134 1.87 -7.83 14.14
C TYR A 134 0.47 -7.70 13.53
N ALA A 135 -0.19 -6.56 13.74
CA ALA A 135 -1.47 -6.25 13.12
C ALA A 135 -1.31 -6.01 11.61
N ASP A 136 -0.19 -5.40 11.19
CA ASP A 136 0.14 -5.21 9.76
C ASP A 136 0.32 -6.53 9.02
N ILE A 137 1.02 -7.50 9.63
CA ILE A 137 1.17 -8.86 9.08
C ILE A 137 -0.21 -9.50 8.92
N PHE A 138 -1.05 -9.43 9.96
CA PHE A 138 -2.39 -10.01 9.91
C PHE A 138 -3.29 -9.34 8.85
N GLY A 139 -3.25 -8.00 8.75
CA GLY A 139 -3.95 -7.25 7.70
C GLY A 139 -3.46 -7.62 6.30
N SER A 140 -2.15 -7.88 6.15
CA SER A 140 -1.56 -8.32 4.89
C SER A 140 -2.05 -9.70 4.48
N TRP A 141 -2.18 -10.65 5.42
CA TRP A 141 -2.79 -11.96 5.14
C TRP A 141 -4.25 -11.86 4.70
N VAL A 142 -5.04 -10.98 5.33
CA VAL A 142 -6.42 -10.72 4.92
C VAL A 142 -6.45 -10.14 3.50
N LEU A 143 -5.56 -9.21 3.17
CA LEU A 143 -5.46 -8.64 1.83
C LEU A 143 -5.02 -9.68 0.78
N LEU A 144 -4.01 -10.52 1.09
CA LEU A 144 -3.57 -11.61 0.23
C LEU A 144 -4.72 -12.61 -0.02
N MET A 145 -5.51 -12.94 1.01
CA MET A 145 -6.72 -13.74 0.86
C MET A 145 -7.72 -13.08 -0.11
N CYS A 146 -7.96 -11.77 0.00
CA CYS A 146 -8.83 -11.03 -0.92
C CYS A 146 -8.34 -11.13 -2.37
N ILE A 147 -7.02 -10.96 -2.58
CA ILE A 147 -6.39 -11.08 -3.90
C ILE A 147 -6.55 -12.50 -4.48
N ILE A 148 -6.34 -13.53 -3.65
CA ILE A 148 -6.51 -14.93 -4.05
C ILE A 148 -7.96 -15.20 -4.46
N PHE A 149 -8.94 -14.74 -3.69
CA PHE A 149 -10.36 -14.88 -4.06
C PHE A 149 -10.69 -14.15 -5.36
N TYR A 150 -10.15 -12.95 -5.56
CA TYR A 150 -10.30 -12.22 -6.81
C TYR A 150 -9.78 -13.01 -8.01
N PHE A 151 -8.55 -13.54 -7.95
CA PHE A 151 -8.00 -14.32 -9.05
C PHE A 151 -8.72 -15.66 -9.27
N LYS A 152 -9.17 -16.33 -8.20
CA LYS A 152 -9.98 -17.56 -8.31
C LYS A 152 -11.29 -17.31 -9.04
N GLU A 153 -11.99 -16.23 -8.71
CA GLU A 153 -13.24 -15.87 -9.38
C GLU A 153 -13.01 -15.45 -10.84
N LYS A 154 -12.01 -14.60 -11.09
CA LYS A 154 -11.68 -14.16 -12.46
C LYS A 154 -11.19 -15.27 -13.38
N LYS A 155 -10.66 -16.37 -12.85
CA LYS A 155 -10.32 -17.57 -13.63
C LYS A 155 -11.56 -18.34 -14.09
N GLN A 156 -12.66 -18.27 -13.34
CA GLN A 156 -13.92 -18.96 -13.65
C GLN A 156 -14.84 -18.12 -14.56
N GLU A 157 -14.67 -16.81 -14.57
CA GLU A 157 -15.47 -15.89 -15.36
C GLU A 157 -15.10 -15.94 -16.85
N LYS A 158 -16.11 -16.10 -17.71
CA LYS A 158 -15.95 -15.98 -19.17
C LYS A 158 -16.00 -14.51 -19.57
N ASN A 159 -14.86 -13.82 -19.47
CA ASN A 159 -14.74 -12.44 -19.93
C ASN A 159 -14.22 -12.39 -21.38
N PRO A 160 -14.87 -11.65 -22.30
CA PRO A 160 -14.37 -11.48 -23.66
C PRO A 160 -13.05 -10.68 -23.75
N TYR A 161 -12.67 -9.96 -22.69
CA TYR A 161 -11.43 -9.20 -22.63
C TYR A 161 -10.33 -9.94 -21.87
N PRO A 162 -9.05 -9.86 -22.33
CA PRO A 162 -7.93 -10.39 -21.59
C PRO A 162 -7.80 -9.76 -20.20
N GLN A 163 -7.50 -10.56 -19.18
CA GLN A 163 -7.29 -10.09 -17.80
C GLN A 163 -6.20 -9.02 -17.68
N LYS A 164 -5.19 -9.04 -18.56
CA LYS A 164 -4.14 -8.00 -18.64
C LYS A 164 -4.69 -6.60 -18.99
N GLN A 165 -5.90 -6.50 -19.52
CA GLN A 165 -6.56 -5.21 -19.80
C GLN A 165 -7.39 -4.70 -18.62
N ASN A 166 -7.53 -5.49 -17.55
CA ASN A 166 -8.18 -5.08 -16.32
C ASN A 166 -7.14 -4.39 -15.40
N LEU A 167 -7.39 -3.15 -14.99
CA LEU A 167 -6.43 -2.44 -14.13
C LEU A 167 -6.34 -3.07 -12.72
N LEU A 168 -7.42 -3.67 -12.20
CA LEU A 168 -7.38 -4.37 -10.92
C LEU A 168 -6.49 -5.62 -10.97
N PHE A 169 -6.30 -6.25 -12.12
CA PHE A 169 -5.34 -7.34 -12.29
C PHE A 169 -3.92 -6.89 -11.94
N TRP A 170 -3.46 -5.78 -12.54
CA TRP A 170 -2.12 -5.23 -12.30
C TRP A 170 -1.94 -4.71 -10.88
N ILE A 171 -2.97 -4.05 -10.33
CA ILE A 171 -2.97 -3.60 -8.94
C ILE A 171 -2.83 -4.80 -8.00
N SER A 172 -3.62 -5.85 -8.24
CA SER A 172 -3.58 -7.05 -7.40
C SER A 172 -2.24 -7.79 -7.50
N LEU A 173 -1.64 -7.84 -8.70
CA LEU A 173 -0.33 -8.46 -8.91
C LEU A 173 0.78 -7.74 -8.14
N GLY A 174 0.87 -6.41 -8.28
CA GLY A 174 1.86 -5.61 -7.55
C GLY A 174 1.65 -5.67 -6.03
N SER A 175 0.40 -5.57 -5.60
CA SER A 175 0.04 -5.65 -4.16
C SER A 175 0.35 -7.02 -3.58
N PHE A 176 0.14 -8.11 -4.33
CA PHE A 176 0.44 -9.47 -3.85
C PHE A 176 1.92 -9.64 -3.52
N ILE A 177 2.81 -9.22 -4.43
CA ILE A 177 4.26 -9.30 -4.21
C ILE A 177 4.69 -8.44 -3.03
N PHE A 178 4.15 -7.21 -2.94
CA PHE A 178 4.48 -6.27 -1.88
C PHE A 178 4.05 -6.79 -0.50
N TYR A 179 2.77 -7.12 -0.32
CA TYR A 179 2.21 -7.51 0.98
C TYR A 179 2.61 -8.92 1.42
N LEU A 180 3.16 -9.74 0.53
CA LEU A 180 3.77 -11.01 0.90
C LEU A 180 5.09 -10.82 1.67
N LEU A 181 5.83 -9.76 1.38
CA LEU A 181 7.22 -9.58 1.86
C LEU A 181 7.38 -8.42 2.83
N VAL A 182 6.79 -7.26 2.53
CA VAL A 182 7.04 -6.01 3.25
C VAL A 182 6.70 -6.05 4.74
N PRO A 183 5.57 -6.62 5.20
CA PRO A 183 5.25 -6.68 6.62
C PRO A 183 6.32 -7.41 7.45
N TYR A 184 6.92 -8.45 6.87
CA TYR A 184 8.02 -9.20 7.50
C TYR A 184 9.32 -8.42 7.49
N ILE A 185 9.62 -7.72 6.39
CA ILE A 185 10.79 -6.83 6.30
C ILE A 185 10.72 -5.75 7.39
N LEU A 186 9.55 -5.12 7.58
CA LEU A 186 9.34 -4.11 8.61
C LEU A 186 9.45 -4.67 10.02
N LEU A 187 8.90 -5.88 10.27
CA LEU A 187 9.05 -6.56 11.55
C LEU A 187 10.53 -6.85 11.87
N ILE A 188 11.30 -7.36 10.92
CA ILE A 188 12.74 -7.63 11.10
C ILE A 188 13.51 -6.33 11.36
N GLY A 189 13.19 -5.26 10.62
CA GLY A 189 13.80 -3.95 10.84
C GLY A 189 13.57 -3.40 12.25
N ASN A 190 12.42 -3.71 12.85
CA ASN A 190 12.11 -3.32 14.20
C ASN A 190 12.76 -4.20 15.29
N THR A 191 12.97 -5.49 15.02
CA THR A 191 13.53 -6.42 16.02
C THR A 191 15.05 -6.52 15.99
N SER A 192 15.67 -6.32 14.81
CA SER A 192 17.11 -6.55 14.61
C SER A 192 17.70 -5.56 13.62
N ALA A 193 18.36 -4.53 14.14
CA ALA A 193 19.12 -3.59 13.33
C ALA A 193 20.27 -4.29 12.56
N ASN A 194 20.94 -5.27 13.19
CA ASN A 194 22.03 -6.01 12.56
C ASN A 194 21.55 -6.76 11.30
N LEU A 195 20.41 -7.44 11.36
CA LEU A 195 19.83 -8.12 10.20
C LEU A 195 19.36 -7.13 9.13
N TRP A 196 18.82 -5.99 9.55
CA TRP A 196 18.39 -4.93 8.63
C TRP A 196 19.52 -4.44 7.73
N PHE A 197 20.69 -4.17 8.31
CA PHE A 197 21.87 -3.74 7.56
C PHE A 197 22.49 -4.88 6.76
N TYR A 198 22.66 -6.06 7.36
CA TYR A 198 23.29 -7.22 6.72
C TYR A 198 22.53 -7.70 5.47
N LEU A 199 21.19 -7.74 5.51
CA LEU A 199 20.36 -8.17 4.39
C LEU A 199 19.99 -7.02 3.43
N HIS A 200 20.51 -5.81 3.66
CA HIS A 200 20.17 -4.61 2.88
C HIS A 200 18.65 -4.39 2.74
N LEU A 201 17.90 -4.60 3.82
CA LEU A 201 16.43 -4.63 3.81
C LEU A 201 15.80 -3.32 3.32
N ARG A 202 16.46 -2.18 3.55
CA ARG A 202 16.04 -0.88 2.98
C ARG A 202 16.00 -0.93 1.45
N THR A 203 17.04 -1.47 0.82
CA THR A 203 17.13 -1.58 -0.64
C THR A 203 16.05 -2.50 -1.18
N VAL A 204 15.83 -3.64 -0.51
CA VAL A 204 14.77 -4.60 -0.86
C VAL A 204 13.39 -3.93 -0.77
N LEU A 205 13.10 -3.19 0.31
CA LEU A 205 11.85 -2.47 0.49
C LEU A 205 11.61 -1.47 -0.64
N LEU A 206 12.62 -0.66 -0.98
CA LEU A 206 12.51 0.33 -2.06
C LEU A 206 12.35 -0.32 -3.44
N LEU A 207 12.95 -1.48 -3.68
CA LEU A 207 12.73 -2.27 -4.90
C LEU A 207 11.30 -2.82 -4.96
N LEU A 208 10.76 -3.30 -3.85
CA LEU A 208 9.37 -3.78 -3.80
C LEU A 208 8.36 -2.64 -4.06
N ILE A 209 8.62 -1.45 -3.52
CA ILE A 209 7.86 -0.24 -3.85
C ILE A 209 7.93 0.03 -5.36
N LEU A 210 9.13 0.00 -5.94
CA LEU A 210 9.32 0.22 -7.37
C LEU A 210 8.53 -0.78 -8.21
N VAL A 211 8.60 -2.08 -7.88
CA VAL A 211 7.86 -3.14 -8.57
C VAL A 211 6.36 -2.90 -8.48
N MET A 212 5.84 -2.65 -7.28
CA MET A 212 4.40 -2.44 -7.06
C MET A 212 3.86 -1.26 -7.86
N TYR A 213 4.53 -0.11 -7.78
CA TYR A 213 4.10 1.10 -8.48
C TYR A 213 4.32 1.02 -10.00
N SER A 214 5.34 0.28 -10.45
CA SER A 214 5.47 -0.05 -11.88
C SER A 214 4.29 -0.88 -12.38
N CYS A 215 3.83 -1.88 -11.62
CA CYS A 215 2.60 -2.60 -11.95
C CYS A 215 1.39 -1.66 -12.01
N PHE A 216 1.26 -0.70 -11.09
CA PHE A 216 0.14 0.26 -11.11
C PHE A 216 0.18 1.13 -12.36
N ILE A 217 1.34 1.69 -12.72
CA ILE A 217 1.53 2.49 -13.93
C ILE A 217 1.17 1.68 -15.18
N ILE A 218 1.70 0.45 -15.31
CA ILE A 218 1.36 -0.45 -16.42
C ILE A 218 -0.16 -0.68 -16.48
N GLY A 219 -0.78 -0.92 -15.32
CA GLY A 219 -2.23 -1.08 -15.21
C GLY A 219 -3.02 0.13 -15.70
N PHE A 220 -2.59 1.35 -15.38
CA PHE A 220 -3.25 2.58 -15.83
C PHE A 220 -3.11 2.81 -17.35
N LEU A 221 -1.93 2.49 -17.89
CA LEU A 221 -1.64 2.66 -19.30
C LEU A 221 -2.40 1.64 -20.16
N VAL A 222 -2.31 0.35 -19.80
CA VAL A 222 -2.89 -0.78 -20.56
C VAL A 222 -4.38 -0.96 -20.28
N GLY A 223 -4.84 -0.54 -19.09
CA GLY A 223 -6.20 -0.72 -18.63
C GLY A 223 -7.24 -0.21 -19.62
N LYS A 224 -8.29 -1.00 -19.87
CA LYS A 224 -9.43 -0.62 -20.72
C LYS A 224 -10.72 -0.65 -19.89
N ARG A 225 -11.56 0.36 -20.07
CA ARG A 225 -12.85 0.49 -19.36
C ARG A 225 -13.72 -0.75 -19.49
N LYS A 226 -13.78 -1.35 -20.69
CA LYS A 226 -14.63 -2.51 -20.96
C LYS A 226 -14.16 -3.81 -20.28
N ALA A 227 -12.88 -3.89 -19.90
CA ALA A 227 -12.31 -5.07 -19.24
C ALA A 227 -12.55 -5.10 -17.72
N PHE A 228 -13.16 -4.05 -17.15
CA PHE A 228 -13.58 -4.03 -15.75
C PHE A 228 -14.89 -4.77 -15.48
N ARG A 229 -15.74 -4.88 -16.52
CA ARG A 229 -17.00 -5.62 -16.45
C ARG A 229 -16.75 -7.10 -16.60
#